data_AF-A0A6N8WXZ3-F1
#
_entry.id   AF-A0A6N8WXZ3-F1
#
_cell.length_a   1.000
_cell.length_b   1.000
_cell.length_c   1.000
_cell.angle_alpha   90.00
_cell.angle_beta   90.00
_cell.angle_gamma   90.00
#
_symmetry.space_group_name_H-M   'P 1'
#
loop_
_entity.id
_entity.type
_entity.pdbx_description
1 polymer ?
#
loop_
_entity_poly.entity_id
_entity_poly.type
_entity_poly.pdbx_seq_one_letter_code
_entity_poly.pdbx_strand_id
1 'polypeptide(L)' 'MPRAKVAVTLDARLLNQMDTLVSGGMFRNRSQAVESALAEKLGRLARTRLATECDKLDPTHEQLLADEGIAGESWPEY' A
#
# COMPACT_ATOMS: atom_id res chain seq x y z
N MET A 1 4.23 -16.86 10.60
CA MET A 1 3.16 -16.87 9.59
C MET A 1 3.46 -17.95 8.55
N PRO A 2 2.43 -18.63 8.01
CA PRO A 2 2.61 -19.60 6.93
C PRO A 2 3.18 -18.92 5.68
N ARG A 3 4.11 -19.59 4.99
CA ARG A 3 4.65 -19.13 3.71
C ARG A 3 4.16 -20.02 2.58
N ALA A 4 3.63 -19.40 1.53
CA ALA A 4 3.29 -20.08 0.28
C ALA A 4 4.47 -19.98 -0.70
N LYS A 5 4.72 -21.03 -1.49
CA LYS A 5 5.69 -20.99 -2.59
C LYS A 5 4.97 -20.59 -3.87
N VAL A 6 5.55 -19.66 -4.61
CA VAL A 6 5.05 -19.21 -5.91
C VAL A 6 6.18 -19.35 -6.92
N ALA A 7 5.89 -19.97 -8.07
CA ALA A 7 6.79 -19.98 -9.20
C ALA A 7 6.56 -18.70 -10.03
N VAL A 8 7.63 -17.95 -10.30
CA VAL A 8 7.60 -16.73 -11.10
C VAL A 8 8.69 -16.76 -12.14
N THR A 9 8.42 -16.20 -13.32
CA THR A 9 9.43 -15.95 -14.34
C THR A 9 9.99 -14.56 -14.13
N LEU A 10 11.31 -14.44 -14.06
CA LEU A 10 12.03 -13.18 -13.91
C LEU A 10 13.00 -12.99 -15.06
N ASP A 11 13.17 -11.74 -15.49
CA ASP A 11 14.24 -11.38 -16.43
C ASP A 11 15.61 -11.75 -15.85
N ALA A 12 16.50 -12.27 -16.70
CA ALA A 12 17.81 -12.75 -16.26
C ALA A 12 18.68 -11.62 -15.68
N ARG A 13 18.56 -10.38 -16.19
CA ARG A 13 19.31 -9.24 -15.67
C ARG A 13 18.81 -8.86 -14.28
N LEU A 14 17.49 -8.90 -14.08
CA LEU A 14 16.88 -8.65 -12.76
C LEU A 14 17.31 -9.71 -11.74
N LEU A 15 17.34 -10.99 -12.14
CA LEU A 15 17.83 -12.07 -11.30
C LEU A 15 19.30 -11.85 -10.88
N ASN A 16 20.16 -11.45 -11.82
CA ASN A 16 21.57 -11.16 -11.54
C ASN A 16 21.77 -9.97 -10.60
N GLN A 17 20.95 -8.92 -10.74
CA GLN A 17 20.97 -7.78 -9.82
C GLN A 17 20.57 -8.22 -8.40
N MET A 18 19.51 -9.02 -8.27
CA MET A 18 19.12 -9.58 -6.97
C MET A 18 20.24 -10.43 -6.36
N ASP A 19 20.89 -11.26 -7.17
CA ASP A 19 22.00 -12.11 -6.70
C ASP A 19 23.18 -11.32 -6.19
N THR A 20 23.49 -10.20 -6.85
CA THR A 20 24.53 -9.27 -6.40
C THR A 20 24.22 -8.74 -5.00
N LEU A 21 22.97 -8.33 -4.75
CA LEU A 21 22.53 -7.83 -3.44
C LEU A 21 22.55 -8.91 -2.35
N VAL A 22 22.17 -10.14 -2.70
CA VAL A 22 22.25 -11.29 -1.79
C VAL A 22 23.71 -11.62 -1.46
N SER A 23 24.59 -11.68 -2.46
CA SER A 23 26.03 -11.93 -2.26
C SER A 23 26.71 -10.83 -1.45
N GLY A 24 26.24 -9.58 -1.59
CA GLY A 24 26.68 -8.43 -0.79
C GLY A 24 26.14 -8.41 0.63
N GLY A 25 25.37 -9.42 1.05
CA GLY A 25 24.84 -9.54 2.41
C GLY A 25 23.66 -8.61 2.73
N MET A 26 23.14 -7.85 1.75
CA MET A 26 21.97 -6.99 1.95
C MET A 26 20.70 -7.81 2.23
N PHE A 27 20.64 -9.01 1.65
CA PHE A 27 19.58 -9.99 1.92
C PHE A 27 20.19 -11.35 2.22
N ARG A 28 19.57 -12.09 3.14
CA ARG A 28 19.98 -13.44 3.55
C ARG A 28 19.83 -14.46 2.43
N ASN A 29 18.85 -14.29 1.56
CA ASN A 29 18.59 -15.15 0.40
C ASN A 29 17.63 -14.47 -0.58
N ARG A 30 17.49 -15.06 -1.78
CA ARG A 30 16.56 -14.58 -2.83
C ARG A 30 15.10 -14.51 -2.36
N SER A 31 14.65 -15.47 -1.56
CA SER A 31 13.26 -15.47 -1.07
C SER A 31 12.98 -14.25 -0.18
N GLN A 32 13.92 -13.88 0.69
CA GLN A 32 13.79 -12.66 1.50
C GLN A 32 13.80 -11.42 0.62
N ALA A 33 14.70 -11.34 -0.36
CA ALA A 33 14.78 -10.19 -1.26
C ALA A 33 13.45 -9.96 -2.01
N VAL A 34 12.86 -11.02 -2.56
CA VAL A 34 11.56 -10.96 -3.26
C VAL A 34 10.42 -10.60 -2.30
N GLU A 35 10.36 -11.22 -1.12
CA GLU A 35 9.33 -10.93 -0.10
C GLU A 35 9.38 -9.46 0.33
N SER A 36 10.57 -8.93 0.60
CA SER A 36 10.78 -7.53 0.97
C SER A 36 10.40 -6.55 -0.14
N ALA A 37 10.82 -6.81 -1.38
CA ALA A 37 10.48 -5.95 -2.52
C ALA A 37 8.97 -5.92 -2.79
N LEU A 38 8.30 -7.08 -2.69
CA LEU A 38 6.85 -7.17 -2.88
C LEU A 38 6.10 -6.43 -1.77
N ALA A 39 6.48 -6.62 -0.50
CA ALA A 39 5.88 -5.91 0.63
C ALA A 39 6.04 -4.39 0.50
N GLU A 40 7.22 -3.92 0.11
CA GLU A 40 7.48 -2.50 -0.13
C GLU A 40 6.59 -1.94 -1.25
N LYS A 41 6.52 -2.65 -2.39
CA LYS A 41 5.72 -2.21 -3.54
C LYS A 41 4.23 -2.14 -3.19
N LEU A 42 3.71 -3.15 -2.49
CA LEU A 42 2.33 -3.17 -2.02
C LEU A 42 2.07 -2.04 -1.01
N GLY A 43 3.01 -1.79 -0.09
CA GLY A 43 2.91 -0.67 0.84
C GLY A 43 2.85 0.69 0.13
N ARG A 44 3.69 0.91 -0.88
CA ARG A 44 3.67 2.14 -1.70
C ARG A 44 2.36 2.31 -2.46
N LEU A 45 1.81 1.23 -3.01
CA LEU A 45 0.52 1.24 -3.71
C LEU A 45 -0.65 1.47 -2.74
N ALA A 46 -0.62 0.87 -1.56
CA ALA A 46 -1.66 1.06 -0.55
C ALA A 46 -1.72 2.52 -0.06
N ARG A 47 -0.56 3.17 0.12
CA ARG A 47 -0.48 4.58 0.54
C ARG A 47 -1.04 5.55 -0.49
N THR A 48 -0.94 5.23 -1.78
CA THR A 48 -1.48 6.09 -2.85
C THR A 48 -2.96 5.84 -3.08
N ARG A 49 -3.47 4.64 -2.75
CA ARG A 49 -4.89 4.31 -2.93
C ARG A 49 -5.83 5.25 -2.19
N LEU A 50 -5.54 5.59 -0.93
CA LEU A 50 -6.40 6.52 -0.18
C LEU A 50 -6.45 7.90 -0.86
N ALA A 51 -5.29 8.45 -1.26
CA ALA A 51 -5.23 9.72 -1.96
C ALA A 51 -6.02 9.68 -3.29
N THR A 52 -5.81 8.63 -4.09
CA THR A 52 -6.52 8.44 -5.37
C THR A 52 -8.03 8.23 -5.21
N GLU A 53 -8.49 7.58 -4.14
CA GLU A 53 -9.92 7.45 -3.86
C GLU A 53 -10.51 8.76 -3.30
N CYS A 54 -9.77 9.51 -2.48
CA CYS A 54 -10.17 10.84 -2.02
C CYS A 54 -10.30 11.85 -3.17
N ASP A 55 -9.45 11.77 -4.20
CA ASP A 55 -9.54 12.62 -5.39
C ASP A 55 -10.84 12.42 -6.19
N LYS A 56 -11.59 11.32 -5.95
CA LYS A 56 -12.88 11.05 -6.60
C LYS A 56 -14.07 11.69 -5.88
N LEU A 57 -13.89 12.16 -4.66
CA LEU A 57 -14.96 12.75 -3.86
C LEU A 57 -15.25 14.18 -4.33
N ASP A 58 -16.52 14.56 -4.39
CA ASP A 58 -16.94 15.95 -4.64
C ASP A 58 -17.11 16.67 -3.30
N PRO A 59 -16.28 17.67 -2.97
CA PRO A 59 -16.35 18.38 -1.69
C PRO A 59 -17.74 18.95 -1.37
N THR A 60 -18.49 19.38 -2.39
CA THR A 60 -19.84 19.93 -2.20
C THR A 60 -20.82 18.85 -1.81
N HIS A 61 -20.75 17.69 -2.46
CA HIS A 61 -21.62 16.55 -2.17
C HIS A 61 -21.34 15.96 -0.78
N GLU A 62 -20.06 15.78 -0.45
CA GLU A 62 -19.65 15.25 0.85
C GLU A 62 -20.08 16.17 2.00
N GLN A 63 -19.96 17.49 1.83
CA GLN A 63 -20.40 18.47 2.82
C GLN A 63 -21.93 18.41 3.01
N LEU A 64 -22.70 18.35 1.92
CA LEU A 64 -24.16 18.24 1.99
C LEU A 64 -24.61 16.97 2.71
N LEU A 65 -23.94 15.84 2.47
CA LEU A 65 -24.22 14.57 3.14
C LEU A 65 -23.86 14.62 4.63
N ALA A 66 -22.74 15.26 4.99
CA ALA A 66 -22.33 15.43 6.39
C ALA A 66 -23.26 16.37 7.17
N ASP A 67 -23.80 17.38 6.50
CA ASP A 67 -24.73 18.35 7.08
C ASP A 67 -26.18 17.82 7.17
N GLU A 68 -26.45 16.62 6.59
CA GLU A 68 -27.74 15.92 6.58
C GLU A 68 -28.08 15.36 7.98
N GLY A 69 -28.24 16.26 8.95
CA GLY A 69 -28.49 15.94 10.37
C GLY A 69 -28.13 17.08 11.33
N ILE A 70 -27.31 18.03 10.88
CA ILE A 70 -26.91 19.21 11.66
C ILE A 70 -28.03 20.27 11.70
N ALA A 71 -29.00 20.20 10.79
CA ALA A 71 -30.19 21.04 10.77
C ALA A 71 -31.14 20.71 11.94
N GLY A 72 -30.79 21.12 13.16
CA GLY A 72 -31.69 21.10 14.32
C GLY A 72 -31.09 20.67 15.65
N GLU A 73 -29.92 20.04 15.68
CA GLU A 73 -29.31 19.57 16.93
C GLU A 73 -28.24 20.56 17.42
N SER A 74 -28.58 21.32 18.48
CA SER A 74 -27.60 22.07 19.24
C SER A 74 -26.94 21.14 20.26
N TRP A 75 -25.60 21.13 20.30
CA TRP A 75 -24.87 20.42 21.34
C TRP A 75 -25.33 20.90 22.73
N PRO A 76 -25.53 20.00 23.71
CA PRO A 76 -25.91 20.40 25.06
C PRO A 76 -24.81 21.27 25.69
N GLU A 77 -25.21 22.30 26.46
CA GLU A 77 -24.29 23.07 27.28
C GLU A 77 -23.65 22.18 28.35
N TYR A 78 -22.34 22.32 28.53
CA TYR A 78 -21.51 21.49 29.41
C TYR A 78 -21.61 21.89 30.88
#